data_AF-A0A7W2BNB9-F1
#
_entry.id   AF-A0A7W2BNB9-F1
#
_cell.length_a   1.000
_cell.length_b   1.000
_cell.length_c   1.000
_cell.angle_alpha   90.00
_cell.angle_beta   90.00
_cell.angle_gamma   90.00
#
_symmetry.space_group_name_H-M   'P 1'
#
loop_
_entity.id
_entity.type
_entity.pdbx_description
1 polymer ?
#
loop_
_entity_poly.entity_id
_entity_poly.type
_entity_poly.pdbx_seq_one_letter_code
_entity_poly.pdbx_strand_id
1 'polypeptide(L)'
;MKANMISLFVTDAAGAAVDVSAASASLIILAGTKKHAVKLNPVADNVLGDSFAIPDAGPYTVIAIVSIPGNKPLQGRFEVSALLAFLGNKSQQKS
;
A
#
# COMPACT_ATOMS: atom_id res chain seq x y z
N MET A 1 -12.32 -13.59 -3.74
CA MET A 1 -11.24 -12.70 -4.23
C MET A 1 -9.92 -13.26 -3.71
N LYS A 2 -8.85 -13.23 -4.51
CA LYS A 2 -7.54 -13.72 -4.06
C LYS A 2 -6.84 -12.64 -3.24
N ALA A 3 -6.37 -12.99 -2.05
CA ALA A 3 -5.56 -12.09 -1.23
C ALA A 3 -4.17 -11.96 -1.84
N ASN A 4 -3.65 -10.73 -1.89
CA ASN A 4 -2.30 -10.44 -2.32
C ASN A 4 -1.50 -9.95 -1.11
N MET A 5 -0.18 -10.14 -1.13
CA MET A 5 0.68 -9.54 -0.11
C MET A 5 0.70 -8.03 -0.32
N ILE A 6 0.38 -7.27 0.72
CA ILE A 6 0.69 -5.84 0.76
C ILE A 6 1.99 -5.68 1.52
N SER A 7 2.90 -4.90 0.95
CA SER A 7 4.22 -4.62 1.52
C SER A 7 4.42 -3.13 1.68
N LEU A 8 4.94 -2.73 2.85
CA LEU A 8 5.41 -1.40 3.15
C LEU A 8 6.92 -1.46 3.36
N PHE A 9 7.65 -0.84 2.45
CA PHE A 9 9.10 -0.71 2.51
C PHE A 9 9.45 0.53 3.33
N VAL A 10 10.38 0.38 4.26
CA VAL A 10 10.86 1.49 5.09
C VAL A 10 12.32 1.78 4.74
N THR A 11 12.58 3.02 4.35
CA THR A 11 13.92 3.53 4.07
C THR A 11 14.13 4.86 4.76
N ASP A 12 15.39 5.24 4.98
CA ASP A 12 15.75 6.57 5.44
C ASP A 12 15.67 7.59 4.29
N ALA A 13 16.01 8.84 4.59
CA ALA A 13 16.01 9.93 3.61
C ALA A 13 17.04 9.77 2.49
N ALA A 14 18.08 8.95 2.69
CA ALA A 14 19.07 8.60 1.67
C ALA A 14 18.67 7.35 0.86
N GLY A 15 17.55 6.71 1.20
CA GLY A 15 17.07 5.49 0.57
C GLY A 15 17.68 4.20 1.14
N ALA A 16 18.45 4.28 2.23
CA ALA A 16 18.99 3.10 2.89
C ALA A 16 17.90 2.34 3.66
N ALA A 17 18.02 1.02 3.69
CA ALA A 17 17.10 0.15 4.42
C ALA A 17 17.12 0.44 5.93
N VAL A 18 15.94 0.59 6.53
CA VAL A 18 15.78 0.72 7.99
C VAL A 18 15.37 -0.62 8.56
N ASP A 19 16.00 -1.05 9.65
CA ASP A 19 15.59 -2.27 10.37
C ASP A 19 14.19 -2.09 10.97
N VAL A 20 13.25 -2.97 10.58
CA VAL A 20 11.87 -2.96 11.04
C VAL A 20 11.52 -4.14 11.96
N SER A 21 12.49 -4.93 12.42
CA SER A 21 12.28 -6.15 13.22
C SER A 21 11.42 -5.95 14.47
N ALA A 22 11.51 -4.78 15.11
CA ALA A 22 10.70 -4.40 16.28
C ALA A 22 9.63 -3.33 15.95
N ALA A 23 9.42 -3.03 14.67
CA ALA A 23 8.43 -2.05 14.24
C ALA A 23 7.02 -2.65 14.18
N SER A 24 6.03 -1.76 14.14
CA SER A 24 4.65 -2.11 13.82
C SER A 24 4.09 -1.11 12.82
N ALA A 25 3.18 -1.57 11.98
CA ALA A 25 2.46 -0.66 11.09
C ALA A 25 1.00 -1.04 10.92
N SER A 26 0.21 -0.05 10.52
CA SER A 26 -1.18 -0.23 10.11
C SER A 26 -1.41 0.51 8.80
N LEU A 27 -2.16 -0.10 7.89
CA LEU A 27 -2.71 0.56 6.72
C LEU A 27 -4.20 0.78 6.91
N ILE A 28 -4.65 1.99 6.63
CA ILE A 28 -6.06 2.32 6.47
C ILE A 28 -6.29 2.52 4.97
N ILE A 29 -7.13 1.68 4.37
CA ILE A 29 -7.46 1.75 2.95
C ILE A 29 -8.91 2.23 2.84
N LEU A 30 -9.09 3.38 2.18
CA LEU A 30 -10.39 3.95 1.86
C LEU A 30 -10.71 3.63 0.39
N ALA A 31 -11.79 2.89 0.16
CA ALA A 31 -12.29 2.52 -1.17
C ALA A 31 -13.72 3.04 -1.31
N GLY A 32 -13.88 4.22 -1.93
CA GLY A 32 -15.16 4.94 -1.92
C GLY A 32 -15.60 5.25 -0.48
N THR A 33 -16.75 4.71 -0.07
CA THR A 33 -17.30 4.88 1.30
C THR A 33 -16.83 3.83 2.30
N LYS A 34 -16.09 2.81 1.86
CA LYS A 34 -15.62 1.72 2.71
C LYS A 34 -14.24 2.02 3.28
N LYS A 35 -14.03 1.60 4.53
CA LYS A 35 -12.76 1.69 5.24
C LYS A 35 -12.31 0.29 5.65
N HIS A 36 -11.07 -0.05 5.31
CA HIS A 36 -10.39 -1.26 5.74
C HIS A 36 -9.17 -0.89 6.57
N ALA A 37 -8.90 -1.68 7.61
CA ALA A 37 -7.68 -1.55 8.42
C ALA A 37 -6.91 -2.87 8.35
N VAL A 38 -5.62 -2.79 8.05
CA VAL A 38 -4.72 -3.93 7.93
C VAL A 38 -3.54 -3.69 8.86
N LYS A 39 -3.28 -4.62 9.78
CA LYS A 39 -2.06 -4.58 10.57
C LYS A 39 -0.94 -5.21 9.75
N LEU A 40 0.21 -4.57 9.67
CA LEU A 40 1.40 -5.13 9.02
C LEU A 40 2.40 -5.54 10.09
N ASN A 41 3.05 -6.68 9.89
CA ASN A 41 4.11 -7.19 10.75
C ASN A 41 5.42 -7.27 9.97
N PRO A 42 6.59 -7.28 10.64
CA PRO A 42 7.86 -7.46 9.96
C PRO A 42 7.88 -8.80 9.22
N VAL A 43 8.22 -8.78 7.93
CA VAL A 43 8.30 -9.99 7.08
C VAL A 43 9.69 -10.17 6.47
N ALA A 44 10.48 -9.10 6.41
CA ALA A 44 11.88 -9.09 6.01
C ALA A 44 12.56 -7.84 6.62
N ASP A 45 13.87 -7.70 6.41
CA ASP A 45 14.73 -6.71 7.07
C ASP A 45 14.14 -5.29 7.15
N ASN A 46 13.64 -4.75 6.03
CA ASN A 46 13.04 -3.41 5.96
C ASN A 46 11.59 -3.41 5.45
N VAL A 47 10.92 -4.56 5.54
CA VAL A 47 9.59 -4.76 4.96
C VAL A 47 8.60 -5.18 6.03
N LEU A 48 7.52 -4.40 6.12
CA LEU A 48 6.32 -4.74 6.88
C LEU A 48 5.26 -5.24 5.90
N GLY A 49 4.62 -6.38 6.18
CA GLY A 49 3.63 -6.94 5.25
C GLY A 49 2.55 -7.76 5.92
N ASP A 50 1.45 -7.94 5.18
CA ASP A 50 0.40 -8.90 5.48
C ASP A 50 -0.40 -9.23 4.21
N SER A 51 -1.10 -10.37 4.23
CA SER A 51 -2.01 -10.75 3.16
C SER A 51 -3.31 -9.97 3.26
N PHE A 52 -3.70 -9.31 2.18
CA PHE A 52 -4.96 -8.57 2.11
C PHE A 52 -5.63 -8.74 0.74
N ALA A 53 -6.93 -9.00 0.76
CA ALA A 53 -7.75 -8.97 -0.44
C ALA A 53 -8.40 -7.59 -0.54
N ILE A 54 -8.05 -6.81 -1.57
CA ILE A 54 -8.72 -5.53 -1.84
C ILE A 54 -10.12 -5.86 -2.38
N PRO A 55 -11.19 -5.49 -1.64
CA PRO A 55 -12.53 -6.01 -1.94
C PRO A 55 -13.26 -5.25 -3.06
N ASP A 56 -12.80 -4.05 -3.40
CA ASP A 56 -13.49 -3.14 -4.32
C ASP A 56 -12.49 -2.58 -5.33
N ALA A 57 -12.93 -2.23 -6.54
CA ALA A 57 -12.10 -1.53 -7.53
C ALA A 57 -11.94 -0.04 -7.15
N GLY A 58 -10.77 0.54 -7.47
CA GLY A 58 -10.38 1.89 -7.09
C GLY A 58 -11.22 3.01 -7.71
N PRO A 59 -11.00 4.29 -7.31
CA PRO A 59 -9.80 4.81 -6.65
C PRO A 59 -9.69 4.50 -5.15
N TYR A 60 -8.46 4.48 -4.63
CA TYR A 60 -8.18 4.28 -3.21
C TYR A 60 -7.41 5.45 -2.60
N THR A 61 -7.68 5.73 -1.33
CA THR A 61 -6.75 6.47 -0.47
C THR A 61 -6.17 5.51 0.56
N VAL A 62 -4.85 5.42 0.64
CA VAL A 62 -4.15 4.58 1.61
C VAL A 62 -3.42 5.46 2.61
N ILE A 63 -3.64 5.22 3.90
CA ILE A 63 -2.93 5.89 4.98
C ILE A 63 -2.10 4.83 5.69
N ALA A 64 -0.77 4.95 5.60
CA ALA A 64 0.15 4.10 6.33
C ALA A 64 0.58 4.79 7.61
N ILE A 65 0.50 4.08 8.74
CA ILE A 65 0.97 4.52 10.04
C ILE A 65 2.05 3.54 10.48
N VAL A 66 3.25 4.03 10.73
CA VAL A 66 4.42 3.23 11.09
C VAL A 66 4.96 3.69 12.45
N SER A 67 5.23 2.74 13.33
CA SER A 67 5.91 2.98 14.60
C SER A 67 7.19 2.15 14.66
N ILE A 68 8.32 2.82 14.70
CA ILE A 68 9.65 2.22 14.86
C ILE A 68 10.15 2.61 16.26
N PRO A 69 10.60 1.67 17.10
CA PRO A 69 11.13 1.99 18.41
C PRO A 69 12.19 3.11 18.36
N GLY A 70 12.15 4.00 19.36
CA GLY A 70 13.04 5.17 19.42
C GLY A 70 12.66 6.34 18.52
N ASN A 71 11.66 6.18 17.64
CA ASN A 71 11.17 7.25 16.77
C ASN A 71 9.72 7.63 17.11
N LYS A 72 9.34 8.87 16.74
CA LYS A 72 7.92 9.24 16.75
C LYS A 72 7.19 8.45 15.65
N PRO A 73 5.94 8.01 15.87
CA PRO A 73 5.15 7.40 14.81
C PRO A 73 5.05 8.31 13.58
N LEU A 74 5.20 7.71 12.41
CA LEU A 74 5.13 8.39 11.12
C LEU A 74 3.84 8.02 10.40
N GLN A 75 3.30 8.96 9.63
CA GLN A 75 2.12 8.72 8.80
C GLN A 75 2.35 9.20 7.37
N GLY A 76 2.04 8.35 6.40
CA GLY A 76 2.02 8.68 4.97
C GLY A 76 0.61 8.51 4.40
N ARG A 77 0.19 9.40 3.51
CA ARG A 77 -1.04 9.29 2.73
C ARG A 77 -0.71 9.16 1.25
N PHE A 78 -1.30 8.17 0.60
CA PHE A 78 -1.11 7.87 -0.81
C PHE A 78 -2.47 7.84 -1.49
N GLU A 79 -2.58 8.48 -2.65
CA GLU A 79 -3.75 8.32 -3.52
C GLU A 79 -3.38 7.34 -4.63
N VAL A 80 -4.15 6.27 -4.72
CA VAL A 80 -3.97 5.21 -5.71
C VAL A 80 -5.13 5.32 -6.68
N SER A 81 -4.91 6.08 -7.74
CA SER A 81 -5.79 6.08 -8.90
C SER A 81 -5.41 4.87 -9.75
N ALA A 82 -6.29 3.88 -9.86
CA ALA A 82 -6.13 2.90 -10.91
C ALA A 82 -6.21 3.65 -12.24
N LEU A 83 -5.08 3.80 -12.94
CA LEU A 83 -5.11 4.20 -14.34
C LEU A 83 -5.81 3.05 -15.06
N LEU A 84 -7.12 3.22 -15.30
CA LEU A 84 -7.83 2.38 -16.22
C LEU A 84 -7.13 2.54 -17.57
N ALA A 85 -6.33 1.55 -17.95
CA ALA A 85 -5.85 1.39 -19.31
C ALA A 85 -7.04 1.01 -20.22
N PHE A 86 -8.02 1.91 -20.34
CA PHE A 86 -8.86 2.01 -21.53
C PHE A 86 -8.11 2.89 -22.53
N LEU A 87 -6.95 2.41 -23.00
CA LEU A 87 -6.57 2.73 -24.36
C LEU A 87 -7.53 1.93 -25.22
N GLY A 88 -8.67 2.55 -25.52
CA GLY A 88 -9.58 2.09 -26.54
C GLY A 88 -8.77 1.74 -27.77
N ASN A 89 -8.83 0.45 -28.13
CA ASN A 89 -8.37 -0.07 -29.40
C ASN A 89 -9.12 0.72 -30.48
N LYS A 90 -8.53 1.82 -30.95
CA LYS A 90 -9.09 2.65 -32.01
C LYS A 90 -9.20 1.73 -33.23
N SER A 91 -10.45 1.40 -33.54
CA SER A 91 -10.96 1.29 -34.91
C SER A 91 -10.01 0.63 -35.91
N GLN A 92 -10.29 -0.64 -36.17
CA GLN A 92 -10.43 -1.15 -37.54
C GLN A 92 -10.44 -0.02 -38.60
N GLN A 93 -9.30 0.15 -39.26
CA GLN A 93 -9.12 0.87 -40.52
C GLN A 93 -8.17 -0.06 -41.30
N LYS A 94 -8.52 -0.65 -42.44
CA LYS A 94 -9.30 -0.13 -43.57
C LYS A 94 -9.97 -1.29 -44.32
N SER A 95 -11.13 -0.99 -44.92
CA SER A 95 -11.64 -1.64 -46.13
C SER A 95 -10.70 -1.48 -47.32
#